data_AF-A0A7C5YH98-F1
#
_entry.id   AF-A0A7C5YH98-F1
#
_cell.length_a   1.000
_cell.length_b   1.000
_cell.length_c   1.000
_cell.angle_alpha   90.00
_cell.angle_beta   90.00
_cell.angle_gamma   90.00
#
_symmetry.space_group_name_H-M   'P 1'
#
loop_
_entity.id
_entity.type
_entity.pdbx_description
1 polymer ?
#
loop_
_entity_poly.entity_id
_entity_poly.type
_entity_poly.pdbx_seq_one_letter_code
_entity_poly.pdbx_strand_id
1 'polypeptide(L)'
;MMTKHGLLLCSVGADGKPNVMAIGWMTGGVIWGRPILCVYVRPSRYTYSRLEEVGEFTVNVLPPEFSEAVNYCGTVSGRNKDKFAETGLKPINLLRHSLLALTLLSF
;
A
#
# COMPACT_ATOMS: atom_id res chain seq x y z
N MET A 1 -0.57 2.91 -21.80
CA MET A 1 0.03 1.85 -20.96
C MET A 1 -0.57 1.91 -19.55
N MET A 2 -1.81 1.45 -19.39
CA MET A 2 -2.27 0.97 -18.08
C MET A 2 -2.25 -0.54 -18.19
N THR A 3 -1.39 -1.19 -17.40
CA THR A 3 -1.53 -2.63 -17.17
C THR A 3 -2.96 -2.87 -16.73
N LYS A 4 -3.65 -3.90 -17.26
CA LYS A 4 -5.03 -4.23 -16.84
C LYS A 4 -5.15 -4.46 -15.32
N HIS A 5 -4.03 -4.68 -14.64
CA HIS A 5 -3.90 -4.93 -13.21
C HIS A 5 -3.57 -3.65 -12.45
N GLY A 6 -4.15 -3.50 -11.25
CA GLY A 6 -3.89 -2.41 -10.34
C GLY A 6 -2.95 -2.80 -9.21
N LEU A 7 -2.23 -1.83 -8.65
CA LEU A 7 -1.37 -2.02 -7.48
C LEU A 7 -1.90 -1.22 -6.30
N LEU A 8 -2.06 -1.88 -5.16
CA LEU A 8 -2.45 -1.26 -3.91
C LEU A 8 -1.34 -1.40 -2.86
N LEU A 9 -0.95 -0.26 -2.27
CA LEU A 9 -0.12 -0.19 -1.08
C LEU A 9 -1.03 -0.11 0.14
N CYS A 10 -0.92 -1.10 1.03
CA CYS A 10 -1.65 -1.15 2.29
C CYS A 10 -0.70 -0.84 3.45
N SER A 11 -1.12 0.04 4.34
CA SER A 11 -0.40 0.39 5.56
C SER A 11 -1.35 0.37 6.77
N VAL A 12 -0.78 0.41 7.96
CA VAL A 12 -1.51 0.54 9.22
C VAL A 12 -0.93 1.72 10.00
N GLY A 13 -1.77 2.48 10.70
CA GLY A 13 -1.30 3.51 11.63
C GLY A 13 -1.00 2.96 13.02
N ALA A 14 -0.37 3.78 13.86
CA ALA A 14 -0.19 3.46 15.28
C ALA A 14 -1.54 3.29 16.02
N ASP A 15 -2.61 3.85 15.46
CA ASP A 15 -4.00 3.65 15.90
C ASP A 15 -4.58 2.27 15.53
N GLY A 16 -3.80 1.41 14.87
CA GLY A 16 -4.22 0.09 14.40
C GLY A 16 -5.17 0.14 13.21
N LYS A 17 -5.45 1.32 12.64
CA LYS A 17 -6.40 1.45 11.52
C LYS A 17 -5.70 1.19 10.19
N PRO A 18 -6.19 0.24 9.37
CA PRO A 18 -5.62 -0.01 8.06
C PRO A 18 -6.02 1.10 7.08
N ASN A 19 -5.15 1.37 6.11
CA ASN A 19 -5.42 2.26 5.00
C ASN A 19 -4.80 1.70 3.72
N VAL A 20 -5.38 2.03 2.57
CA VAL A 20 -4.93 1.54 1.27
C VAL A 20 -4.86 2.68 0.26
N MET A 21 -3.86 2.67 -0.63
CA MET A 21 -3.76 3.61 -1.75
C MET A 21 -3.30 2.92 -3.03
N ALA A 22 -3.76 3.43 -4.17
CA ALA A 22 -3.19 3.01 -5.44
C ALA A 22 -1.78 3.59 -5.61
N ILE A 23 -0.84 2.76 -6.07
CA ILE A 23 0.52 3.18 -6.42
C ILE A 23 0.75 2.96 -7.92
N GLY A 24 1.46 3.91 -8.53
CA GLY A 24 1.88 3.81 -9.93
C GLY A 24 3.38 3.60 -10.11
N TRP A 25 4.16 3.70 -9.02
CA TRP A 25 5.61 3.68 -9.05
C TRP A 25 6.14 2.79 -7.93
N MET A 26 6.89 1.76 -8.30
CA MET A 26 7.67 0.91 -7.40
C MET A 26 8.84 0.28 -8.17
N THR A 27 9.89 -0.06 -7.46
CA THR A 27 11.05 -0.79 -7.99
C THR A 27 11.30 -2.00 -7.12
N GLY A 28 11.14 -3.20 -7.68
CA GLY A 28 11.46 -4.47 -7.01
C GLY A 28 12.71 -5.10 -7.58
N GLY A 29 13.44 -5.86 -6.76
CA GLY A 29 14.63 -6.60 -7.21
C GLY A 29 15.29 -7.38 -6.08
N VAL A 30 16.48 -7.91 -6.37
CA VAL A 30 17.34 -8.56 -5.38
C VAL A 30 18.61 -7.72 -5.24
N ILE A 31 18.90 -7.26 -4.03
CA ILE A 31 20.10 -6.50 -3.70
C ILE A 31 20.85 -7.27 -2.62
N TRP A 32 22.12 -7.58 -2.85
CA TRP A 32 22.95 -8.38 -1.93
C TRP A 32 22.32 -9.72 -1.51
N GLY A 33 21.67 -10.41 -2.44
CA GLY A 33 21.00 -11.70 -2.19
C GLY A 33 19.70 -11.58 -1.39
N ARG A 34 19.19 -10.36 -1.14
CA ARG A 34 17.93 -10.13 -0.41
C ARG A 34 16.88 -9.51 -1.33
N PRO A 35 15.62 -9.98 -1.29
CA PRO A 35 14.52 -9.34 -1.99
C PRO A 35 14.23 -7.94 -1.43
N ILE A 36 14.24 -6.93 -2.30
CA ILE A 36 13.97 -5.52 -1.98
C ILE A 36 12.85 -4.96 -2.88
N LEU A 37 12.02 -4.08 -2.32
CA LEU A 37 10.90 -3.37 -2.95
C LEU A 37 10.87 -1.91 -2.50
N CYS A 38 11.34 -1.01 -3.34
CA CYS A 38 11.20 0.41 -3.11
C CYS A 38 9.83 0.90 -3.61
N VAL A 39 9.05 1.59 -2.76
CA VAL A 39 7.78 2.22 -3.12
C VAL A 39 7.89 3.73 -2.98
N TYR A 40 7.29 4.48 -3.91
CA TYR A 40 7.38 5.94 -3.91
C TYR A 40 6.06 6.55 -3.45
N VAL A 41 6.05 7.07 -2.22
CA VAL A 41 4.86 7.68 -1.60
C VAL A 41 5.09 9.17 -1.41
N ARG A 42 4.21 10.01 -1.96
CA ARG A 42 4.29 11.45 -1.76
C ARG A 42 3.96 11.82 -0.30
N PRO A 43 4.70 12.73 0.35
CA PRO A 43 4.44 13.14 1.74
C PRO A 43 3.03 13.68 2.00
N SER A 44 2.37 14.25 1.00
CA SER A 44 0.99 14.74 1.11
C SER A 44 -0.06 13.63 1.23
N ARG A 45 0.29 12.38 0.91
CA ARG A 45 -0.63 11.24 1.00
C ARG A 45 -0.75 10.80 2.45
N TYR A 46 -1.99 10.52 2.88
CA TYR A 46 -2.26 9.99 4.22
C TYR A 46 -1.47 8.71 4.54
N THR A 47 -1.23 7.87 3.53
CA THR A 47 -0.41 6.67 3.68
C THR A 47 1.02 6.99 4.16
N TYR A 48 1.60 8.12 3.78
CA TYR A 48 2.96 8.48 4.19
C TYR A 48 3.08 8.62 5.71
N SER A 49 2.17 9.36 6.36
CA SER A 49 2.20 9.49 7.83
C SER A 49 2.04 8.14 8.52
N ARG A 50 1.26 7.22 7.94
CA ARG A 50 1.09 5.86 8.48
C ARG A 50 2.36 5.02 8.36
N LEU A 51 3.08 5.16 7.26
CA LEU A 51 4.36 4.49 7.06
C LEU A 51 5.42 5.01 8.02
N GLU A 52 5.44 6.31 8.30
CA GLU A 52 6.35 6.90 9.30
C GLU A 52 6.01 6.46 10.73
N GLU A 53 4.74 6.19 11.03
CA GLU A 53 4.30 5.72 12.35
C GLU A 53 4.72 4.26 12.64
N VAL A 54 4.61 3.36 11.65
CA VAL A 54 4.75 1.90 11.86
C VAL A 54 5.92 1.26 11.11
N GLY A 55 6.29 1.80 9.94
CA GLY A 55 7.39 1.27 9.11
C GLY A 55 7.07 0.00 8.33
N GLU A 56 5.86 -0.55 8.45
CA GLU A 56 5.44 -1.79 7.78
C GLU A 56 4.35 -1.53 6.74
N PHE A 57 4.43 -2.25 5.61
CA PHE A 57 3.44 -2.19 4.55
C PHE A 57 3.39 -3.46 3.71
N THR A 58 2.33 -3.58 2.92
CA THR A 58 2.21 -4.61 1.88
C THR A 58 1.88 -3.98 0.55
N VAL A 59 2.34 -4.60 -0.54
CA VAL A 59 1.94 -4.25 -1.91
C VAL A 59 1.17 -5.41 -2.50
N ASN A 60 -0.01 -5.12 -3.03
CA ASN A 60 -0.96 -6.11 -3.52
C ASN A 60 -1.23 -5.85 -5.00
N VAL A 61 -1.02 -6.87 -5.83
CA VAL A 61 -1.40 -6.86 -7.24
C VAL A 61 -2.84 -7.33 -7.34
N LEU A 62 -3.73 -6.48 -7.83
CA LEU A 62 -5.13 -6.80 -8.02
C LEU A 62 -5.45 -7.10 -9.49
N PRO A 63 -6.32 -8.10 -9.74
CA PRO A 63 -6.76 -8.40 -11.08
C PRO A 63 -7.73 -7.31 -11.60
N PRO A 64 -7.96 -7.25 -12.93
CA PRO A 64 -8.62 -6.13 -13.60
C PRO A 64 -10.05 -5.83 -13.11
N GLU A 65 -10.75 -6.85 -12.59
CA GLU A 65 -12.09 -6.73 -12.01
C GLU A 65 -12.14 -5.77 -10.80
N PHE A 66 -11.00 -5.49 -10.15
CA PHE A 66 -10.92 -4.51 -9.05
C PHE A 66 -10.51 -3.11 -9.53
N SER A 67 -10.50 -2.84 -10.83
CA SER A 67 -10.07 -1.54 -11.38
C SER A 67 -10.81 -0.35 -10.79
N GLU A 68 -12.12 -0.46 -10.54
CA GLU A 68 -12.91 0.59 -9.88
C GLU A 68 -12.45 0.85 -8.44
N ALA A 69 -12.24 -0.21 -7.66
CA ALA A 69 -11.73 -0.11 -6.29
C ALA A 69 -10.32 0.52 -6.26
N VAL A 70 -9.45 0.14 -7.21
CA VAL A 70 -8.10 0.72 -7.35
C VAL A 70 -8.18 2.22 -7.66
N ASN A 71 -9.01 2.61 -8.63
CA ASN A 71 -9.22 4.01 -8.99
C ASN A 71 -9.76 4.84 -7.81
N TYR A 72 -10.72 4.28 -7.07
CA TYR A 72 -11.25 4.90 -5.86
C TYR A 72 -10.14 5.11 -4.81
N CYS A 73 -9.34 4.07 -4.55
CA CYS A 73 -8.24 4.12 -3.59
C CYS A 73 -7.13 5.13 -3.96
N GLY A 74 -6.96 5.43 -5.25
CA GLY A 74 -6.03 6.45 -5.75
C GLY A 74 -6.55 7.89 -5.64
N THR A 75 -7.88 8.07 -5.66
CA THR A 75 -8.56 9.38 -5.73
C THR A 75 -9.00 9.86 -4.35
N VAL A 76 -9.51 8.97 -3.52
CA VAL A 76 -10.06 9.31 -2.19
C VAL A 76 -9.01 9.15 -1.10
N SER A 77 -8.92 10.15 -0.21
CA SER A 77 -8.00 10.12 0.94
C SER A 77 -8.57 9.30 2.08
N GLY A 78 -7.74 8.44 2.68
CA GLY A 78 -8.11 7.63 3.85
C GLY A 78 -8.16 8.41 5.16
N ARG A 79 -7.81 9.70 5.14
CA ARG A 79 -7.84 10.58 6.32
C ARG A 79 -9.26 10.72 6.88
N ASN A 80 -10.25 10.80 5.98
CA ASN A 80 -11.64 11.11 6.33
C ASN A 80 -12.60 9.98 5.92
N LYS A 81 -12.11 8.94 5.25
CA LYS A 81 -12.93 7.90 4.62
C LYS A 81 -12.34 6.52 4.89
N ASP A 82 -13.20 5.59 5.29
CA ASP A 82 -12.86 4.17 5.35
C ASP A 82 -13.00 3.57 3.94
N LYS A 83 -11.86 3.41 3.26
CA LYS A 83 -11.86 2.90 1.90
C LYS A 83 -12.21 1.42 1.82
N PHE A 84 -11.98 0.64 2.87
CA PHE A 84 -12.34 -0.77 2.87
C PHE A 84 -13.86 -0.93 2.92
N ALA A 85 -14.53 -0.14 3.77
CA ALA A 85 -15.98 -0.09 3.81
C ALA A 85 -16.61 0.37 2.48
N GLU A 86 -16.02 1.38 1.83
CA GLU A 86 -16.56 1.98 0.59
C GLU A 86 -16.29 1.12 -0.67
N THR A 87 -15.24 0.28 -0.66
CA THR A 87 -14.85 -0.54 -1.83
C THR A 87 -15.17 -2.02 -1.68
N GLY A 88 -15.55 -2.48 -0.49
CA GLY A 88 -15.76 -3.91 -0.19
C GLY A 88 -14.47 -4.73 -0.10
N LEU A 89 -13.29 -4.10 -0.22
CA LEU A 89 -12.01 -4.75 0.00
C LEU A 89 -11.89 -5.19 1.46
N LYS A 90 -11.29 -6.36 1.69
CA LYS A 90 -11.09 -6.90 3.05
C LYS A 90 -9.62 -6.83 3.45
N PRO A 91 -9.28 -6.14 4.55
CA PRO A 91 -7.92 -6.17 5.07
C PRO A 91 -7.61 -7.56 5.63
N ILE A 92 -6.42 -8.08 5.32
CA ILE A 92 -5.90 -9.33 5.87
C ILE A 92 -4.78 -8.98 6.85
N ASN A 93 -4.88 -9.48 8.08
CA ASN A 93 -3.85 -9.26 9.09
C ASN A 93 -2.66 -10.22 8.89
N LEU A 94 -1.70 -9.82 8.05
CA LEU A 94 -0.51 -10.62 7.73
C LEU A 94 0.75 -10.22 8.51
N LEU A 95 0.72 -9.08 9.20
CA LEU A 95 1.89 -8.43 9.81
C LEU A 95 2.40 -9.11 11.09
N ARG A 96 1.84 -10.25 11.49
CA ARG A 96 2.36 -11.02 12.64
C ARG A 96 3.28 -12.19 12.25
N HIS A 97 3.33 -12.61 10.98
CA HIS A 97 4.06 -13.82 10.56
C HIS A 97 4.75 -13.78 9.19
N SER A 98 4.72 -12.66 8.45
CA SER A 98 5.23 -12.64 7.07
C SER A 98 6.62 -11.99 6.99
N LEU A 99 7.64 -12.83 6.89
CA LEU A 99 8.99 -12.50 6.43
C LEU A 99 8.91 -11.76 5.09
N LEU A 100 8.91 -10.42 5.12
CA LEU A 100 9.29 -9.47 4.06
C LEU A 100 8.87 -8.06 4.54
N ALA A 101 9.29 -7.68 5.76
CA ALA A 101 9.26 -6.29 6.19
C ALA A 101 10.28 -5.54 5.34
N LEU A 102 9.77 -4.77 4.39
CA LEU A 102 10.58 -4.11 3.39
C LEU A 102 10.80 -2.67 3.84
N THR A 103 11.98 -2.45 4.42
CA THR A 103 12.40 -1.20 5.06
C THR A 103 12.37 -0.05 4.05
N LEU A 104 11.57 0.97 4.31
CA LEU A 104 11.59 2.25 3.60
C LEU A 104 12.88 3.00 3.96
N LEU A 105 13.76 3.19 2.97
CA LEU A 105 14.75 4.26 2.98
C LEU A 105 14.05 5.52 2.49
N SER A 106 13.61 6.36 3.44
CA SER A 106 13.31 7.76 3.19
C SER A 106 14.65 8.52 3.16
N PHE A 107 14.95 9.24 2.07
CA PHE A 107 15.91 10.35 2.13
C PHE A 107 15.23 11.57 2.74
#